data_AF-A0A6C0BCP4-F1
#
_entry.id   AF-A0A6C0BCP4-F1
#
_cell.length_a   1.000
_cell.length_b   1.000
_cell.length_c   1.000
_cell.angle_alpha   90.00
_cell.angle_beta   90.00
_cell.angle_gamma   90.00
#
_symmetry.space_group_name_H-M   'P 1'
#
loop_
_entity.id
_entity.type
_entity.pdbx_description
1 polymer ?
#
loop_
_entity_poly.entity_id
_entity_poly.type
_entity_poly.pdbx_seq_one_letter_code
_entity_poly.pdbx_strand_id
1 'polypeptide(L)'
;MSDAAPGFRKCANVKSKKHPDAPCTAIATKGDFCIRHWKRPHRYVTLTELRNSYLTRSYLIKIRAIQTWWRKRLPLLLYKNHGPLIHCPALSQNDTEVYSMESLVNIPRLYFFSYGDSKKCLWTFDIRSLSHILSEGQHPTNPYTREPLPPQTLQKLRDRLSFLRRRKYPILYLQGDTLTPEQEWNQRVLDVFMKLEALGYLSACSWFHALTLEGHLRFYRMMFQLWNWRVGLSHQEREAIVPFHAKTTTKLFRLHPDAITTTNHTQRWWQKTNLSLIQGFITRAEEKEKQKLGALYVMMGLVHVSEEAAETYPWIVETLA
;
A
#
# COMPACT_ATOMS: atom_id res chain seq x y z
N MET A 1 32.92 -0.99 8.33
CA MET A 1 32.43 0.32 7.87
C MET A 1 31.07 0.08 7.25
N SER A 2 30.03 0.68 7.80
CA SER A 2 28.63 0.29 7.58
C SER A 2 28.17 0.50 6.13
N ASP A 3 27.76 -0.60 5.50
CA ASP A 3 26.96 -0.61 4.27
C ASP A 3 25.59 0.01 4.56
N ALA A 4 25.49 1.33 4.44
CA ALA A 4 24.21 1.99 4.37
C ALA A 4 23.58 1.66 3.01
N ALA A 5 22.50 0.88 3.01
CA ALA A 5 21.62 0.68 1.86
C ALA A 5 21.43 2.01 1.10
N PRO A 6 21.38 2.03 -0.25
CA PRO A 6 21.32 3.27 -1.01
C PRO A 6 20.05 4.04 -0.64
N GLY A 7 20.18 4.97 0.30
CA GLY A 7 19.06 5.74 0.82
C GLY A 7 18.41 6.54 -0.30
N PHE A 8 17.11 6.38 -0.46
CA PHE A 8 16.32 7.15 -1.42
C PHE A 8 16.50 8.65 -1.19
N ARG A 9 16.43 9.42 -2.27
CA ARG A 9 16.60 10.88 -2.22
C ARG A 9 15.57 11.51 -1.26
N LYS A 10 16.02 12.42 -0.38
CA LYS A 10 15.13 13.20 0.49
C LYS A 10 14.36 14.27 -0.28
N CYS A 11 13.19 14.65 0.23
CA CYS A 11 12.36 15.70 -0.32
C CYS A 11 13.09 17.05 -0.31
N ALA A 12 13.07 17.74 -1.44
CA ALA A 12 13.70 19.05 -1.61
C ALA A 12 12.88 20.23 -1.06
N ASN A 13 11.74 19.99 -0.40
CA ASN A 13 10.91 21.04 0.20
C ASN A 13 11.43 21.41 1.60
N VAL A 14 11.02 22.56 2.14
CA VAL A 14 11.16 22.89 3.56
C VAL A 14 10.38 21.90 4.44
N LYS A 15 10.74 21.81 5.72
CA LYS A 15 10.11 20.92 6.70
C LYS A 15 8.62 21.25 6.85
N SER A 16 8.29 22.54 6.97
CA SER A 16 6.93 23.05 7.01
C SER A 16 6.91 24.56 6.75
N LYS A 17 5.72 25.14 6.51
CA LYS A 17 5.58 26.60 6.43
C LYS A 17 6.00 27.33 7.71
N LYS A 18 5.86 26.68 8.87
CA LYS A 18 6.26 27.23 10.18
C LYS A 18 7.77 27.09 10.45
N HIS A 19 8.44 26.21 9.71
CA HIS A 19 9.88 25.93 9.83
C HIS A 19 10.52 25.89 8.43
N PRO A 20 10.63 27.05 7.74
CA PRO A 20 11.22 27.15 6.42
C PRO A 20 12.75 26.96 6.42
N ASP A 21 13.36 27.09 7.60
CA ASP A 21 14.79 27.00 7.93
C ASP A 21 15.33 25.57 7.99
N ALA A 22 14.46 24.56 7.99
CA ALA A 22 14.86 23.15 7.97
C ALA A 22 14.39 22.45 6.68
N PRO A 23 15.17 21.49 6.13
CA PRO A 23 14.73 20.68 5.01
C PRO A 23 13.73 19.60 5.45
N CYS A 24 12.87 19.18 4.53
CA CYS A 24 11.99 18.04 4.74
C CYS A 24 12.80 16.74 4.86
N THR A 25 12.49 15.93 5.87
CA THR A 25 13.17 14.66 6.13
C THR A 25 12.59 13.46 5.37
N ALA A 26 11.38 13.62 4.79
CA ALA A 26 10.69 12.55 4.07
C ALA A 26 11.40 12.16 2.77
N ILE A 27 11.17 10.94 2.30
CA ILE A 27 11.66 10.45 1.01
C ILE A 27 10.90 11.13 -0.15
N ALA A 28 11.62 11.48 -1.20
CA ALA A 28 11.05 12.00 -2.44
C ALA A 28 10.45 10.83 -3.25
N THR A 29 9.14 10.89 -3.47
CA THR A 29 8.37 9.86 -4.17
C THR A 29 7.75 10.37 -5.47
N LYS A 30 7.58 11.70 -5.60
CA LYS A 30 7.04 12.38 -6.79
C LYS A 30 8.08 13.38 -7.28
N GLY A 31 9.07 12.88 -8.02
CA GLY A 31 10.19 13.69 -8.51
C GLY A 31 11.13 14.13 -7.38
N ASP A 32 11.29 15.44 -7.20
CA ASP A 32 12.11 16.02 -6.13
C ASP A 32 11.38 16.11 -4.77
N PHE A 33 10.10 15.76 -4.71
CA PHE A 33 9.23 16.02 -3.55
C PHE A 33 8.54 14.76 -3.01
N CYS A 34 8.16 14.78 -1.74
CA CYS A 34 7.36 13.73 -1.12
C CYS A 34 5.86 13.89 -1.46
N ILE A 35 5.05 12.89 -1.07
CA ILE A 35 3.58 12.87 -1.28
C ILE A 35 2.89 14.12 -0.71
N ARG A 36 3.42 14.68 0.39
CA ARG A 36 2.84 15.89 1.02
C ARG A 36 3.20 17.19 0.27
N HIS A 37 4.28 17.19 -0.48
CA HIS A 37 4.96 18.40 -0.96
C HIS A 37 4.97 18.58 -2.47
N TRP A 38 4.49 17.59 -3.25
CA TRP A 38 4.56 17.65 -4.71
C TRP A 38 3.55 18.63 -5.35
N LYS A 39 2.37 18.84 -4.74
CA LYS A 39 1.33 19.73 -5.29
C LYS A 39 1.70 21.22 -5.18
N ARG A 40 2.31 21.63 -4.07
CA ARG A 40 2.70 23.03 -3.78
C ARG A 40 4.12 23.06 -3.20
N PRO A 41 5.15 22.83 -4.03
CA PRO A 41 6.52 22.72 -3.55
C PRO A 41 7.11 24.07 -3.13
N HIS A 42 7.78 24.12 -1.98
CA HIS A 42 8.58 25.26 -1.54
C HIS A 42 10.02 24.81 -1.30
N ARG A 43 10.87 24.95 -2.31
CA ARG A 43 12.21 24.34 -2.28
C ARG A 43 13.02 24.91 -1.11
N TYR A 44 13.64 24.03 -0.32
CA TYR A 44 14.56 24.44 0.74
C TYR A 44 15.81 25.03 0.11
N VAL A 45 16.15 26.25 0.51
CA VAL A 45 17.39 26.96 0.15
C VAL A 45 18.04 27.34 1.47
N THR A 46 19.31 26.97 1.66
CA THR A 46 20.08 27.37 2.84
C THR A 46 20.19 28.89 2.87
N LEU A 47 19.77 29.50 3.98
CA LEU A 47 19.69 30.96 4.17
C LEU A 47 21.06 31.68 4.15
N THR A 48 22.17 30.97 3.92
CA THR A 48 23.53 31.52 3.85
C THR A 48 23.75 32.53 2.72
N GLU A 49 22.85 32.63 1.72
CA GLU A 49 23.07 33.46 0.52
C GLU A 49 22.12 34.65 0.34
N LEU A 50 21.25 34.95 1.30
CA LEU A 50 20.33 36.11 1.20
C LEU A 50 20.88 37.33 1.95
N ARG A 51 22.03 37.84 1.52
CA ARG A 51 22.42 39.24 1.78
C ARG A 51 22.06 40.07 0.55
N ASN A 52 20.96 40.82 0.67
CA ASN A 52 20.53 41.95 -0.17
C ASN A 52 21.33 42.15 -1.47
N SER A 53 21.03 41.37 -2.50
CA SER A 53 21.51 41.64 -3.85
C SER A 53 20.58 42.66 -4.50
N TYR A 54 21.01 43.91 -4.56
CA TYR A 54 20.30 44.92 -5.34
C TYR A 54 20.26 44.47 -6.81
N LEU A 55 19.04 44.23 -7.34
CA LEU A 55 18.81 43.84 -8.72
C LEU A 55 19.05 45.03 -9.65
N THR A 56 20.29 45.21 -10.11
CA THR A 56 20.59 46.25 -11.10
C THR A 56 20.02 45.90 -12.47
N ARG A 57 19.83 46.91 -13.34
CA ARG A 57 19.40 46.73 -14.74
C ARG A 57 20.30 45.74 -15.50
N SER A 58 21.60 45.74 -15.22
CA SER A 58 22.57 44.79 -15.82
C SER A 58 22.29 43.34 -15.39
N TYR A 59 22.00 43.11 -14.11
CA TYR A 59 21.57 41.79 -13.63
C TYR A 59 20.28 41.32 -14.32
N LEU A 60 19.29 42.21 -14.46
CA LEU A 60 18.02 41.86 -15.13
C LEU A 60 18.22 41.43 -16.59
N ILE A 61 19.12 42.08 -17.33
CA ILE A 61 19.45 41.69 -18.72
C ILE A 61 20.06 40.28 -18.75
N LYS A 62 21.03 40.00 -17.86
CA LYS A 62 21.65 38.66 -17.76
C LYS A 62 20.65 37.59 -17.35
N ILE A 63 19.78 37.88 -16.37
CA ILE A 63 18.71 36.98 -15.93
C ILE A 63 17.78 36.65 -17.10
N ARG A 64 17.34 37.66 -17.87
CA ARG A 64 16.50 37.45 -19.06
C ARG A 64 17.21 36.60 -20.12
N ALA A 65 18.50 36.82 -20.34
CA ALA A 65 19.28 36.00 -21.27
C ALA A 65 19.33 34.52 -20.83
N ILE A 66 19.61 34.26 -19.55
CA ILE A 66 19.63 32.91 -18.97
C ILE A 66 18.24 32.25 -19.08
N GLN A 67 17.18 32.97 -18.71
CA GLN A 67 15.81 32.47 -18.80
C GLN A 67 15.43 32.15 -20.25
N THR A 68 15.78 33.02 -21.20
CA THR A 68 15.49 32.82 -22.63
C THR A 68 16.24 31.60 -23.16
N TRP A 69 17.50 31.44 -22.79
CA TRP A 69 18.28 30.25 -23.14
C TRP A 69 17.63 28.98 -22.60
N TRP A 70 17.25 28.94 -21.32
CA TRP A 70 16.60 27.79 -20.71
C TRP A 70 15.20 27.49 -21.30
N ARG A 71 14.40 28.51 -21.64
CA ARG A 71 13.11 28.32 -22.31
C ARG A 71 13.24 27.63 -23.66
N LYS A 72 14.33 27.91 -24.40
CA LYS A 72 14.63 27.23 -25.67
C LYS A 72 15.27 25.86 -25.45
N ARG A 73 16.20 25.76 -24.50
CA ARG A 73 17.02 24.55 -24.28
C ARG A 73 16.27 23.43 -23.57
N LEU A 74 15.44 23.75 -22.57
CA LEU A 74 14.78 22.76 -21.73
C LEU A 74 13.84 21.83 -22.54
N PRO A 75 12.97 22.32 -23.44
CA PRO A 75 12.12 21.45 -24.26
C PRO A 75 12.91 20.48 -25.13
N LEU A 76 14.05 20.94 -25.69
CA LEU A 76 14.95 20.11 -26.50
C LEU A 76 15.64 19.03 -25.66
N LEU A 77 16.08 19.37 -24.45
CA LEU A 77 16.65 18.39 -23.52
C LEU A 77 15.61 17.35 -23.09
N LEU A 78 14.38 17.79 -22.84
CA LEU A 78 13.28 16.88 -22.51
C LEU A 78 12.98 15.94 -23.67
N TYR A 79 12.85 16.46 -24.89
CA TYR A 79 12.66 15.64 -26.10
C TYR A 79 13.78 14.61 -26.28
N LYS A 80 15.04 15.03 -26.11
CA LYS A 80 16.20 14.14 -26.26
C LYS A 80 16.21 13.01 -25.22
N ASN A 81 15.82 13.31 -23.98
CA ASN A 81 15.93 12.39 -22.85
C ASN A 81 14.68 11.52 -22.61
N HIS A 82 13.50 12.02 -22.95
CA HIS A 82 12.21 11.38 -22.70
C HIS A 82 11.53 10.88 -23.98
N GLY A 83 12.00 11.34 -25.14
CA GLY A 83 11.45 10.96 -26.44
C GLY A 83 10.44 11.95 -27.00
N PRO A 84 9.86 11.62 -28.16
CA PRO A 84 9.13 12.57 -28.99
C PRO A 84 7.82 13.06 -28.40
N LEU A 85 7.17 12.26 -27.55
CA LEU A 85 5.82 12.55 -27.06
C LEU A 85 5.77 13.36 -25.75
N ILE A 86 6.91 13.75 -25.19
CA ILE A 86 6.96 14.45 -23.89
C ILE A 86 6.16 15.76 -23.83
N HIS A 87 5.98 16.41 -24.99
CA HIS A 87 5.19 17.65 -25.10
C HIS A 87 3.80 17.42 -25.72
N CYS A 88 3.59 16.29 -26.38
CA CYS A 88 2.36 15.97 -27.12
C CYS A 88 1.91 14.52 -26.84
N PRO A 89 1.58 14.16 -25.58
CA PRO A 89 1.25 12.77 -25.22
C PRO A 89 0.01 12.23 -25.94
N ALA A 90 -0.89 13.11 -26.41
CA ALA A 90 -2.08 12.76 -27.17
C ALA A 90 -1.81 12.10 -28.54
N LEU A 91 -0.56 12.11 -29.02
CA LEU A 91 -0.17 11.44 -30.27
C LEU A 91 0.33 10.00 -30.05
N SER A 92 0.26 9.51 -28.81
CA SER A 92 0.58 8.12 -28.48
C SER A 92 -0.48 7.17 -29.04
N GLN A 93 -0.08 5.96 -29.46
CA GLN A 93 -1.03 4.93 -29.91
C GLN A 93 -1.70 4.18 -28.76
N ASN A 94 -1.19 4.34 -27.54
CA ASN A 94 -1.77 3.80 -26.33
C ASN A 94 -2.29 4.93 -25.43
N ASP A 95 -3.43 4.71 -24.78
CA ASP A 95 -4.04 5.66 -23.84
C ASP A 95 -3.72 5.35 -22.38
N THR A 96 -3.33 4.10 -22.11
CA THR A 96 -3.03 3.58 -20.79
C THR A 96 -1.59 3.10 -20.66
N GLU A 97 -1.09 3.11 -19.44
CA GLU A 97 0.21 2.58 -19.06
C GLU A 97 0.14 1.05 -18.94
N VAL A 98 1.15 0.36 -19.48
CA VAL A 98 1.12 -1.10 -19.68
C VAL A 98 1.01 -1.93 -18.40
N TYR A 99 1.55 -1.43 -17.29
CA TYR A 99 1.65 -2.20 -16.05
C TYR A 99 0.52 -1.87 -15.06
N SER A 100 0.15 -0.60 -14.94
CA SER A 100 -0.87 -0.09 -14.01
C SER A 100 -2.26 0.07 -14.63
N MET A 101 -2.36 0.06 -15.96
CA MET A 101 -3.59 0.37 -16.70
C MET A 101 -4.17 1.77 -16.44
N GLU A 102 -3.43 2.64 -15.73
CA GLU A 102 -3.81 4.03 -15.53
C GLU A 102 -3.60 4.84 -16.82
N SER A 103 -4.33 5.96 -16.94
CA SER A 103 -4.13 6.90 -18.04
C SER A 103 -2.69 7.41 -18.10
N LEU A 104 -2.14 7.56 -19.31
CA LEU A 104 -0.81 8.14 -19.53
C LEU A 104 -0.61 9.53 -18.90
N VAL A 105 -1.70 10.28 -18.68
CA VAL A 105 -1.67 11.60 -18.03
C VAL A 105 -1.14 11.51 -16.59
N ASN A 106 -1.33 10.36 -15.93
CA ASN A 106 -0.90 10.13 -14.55
C ASN A 106 0.61 9.86 -14.44
N ILE A 107 1.28 9.52 -15.55
CA ILE A 107 2.72 9.22 -15.56
C ILE A 107 3.49 10.48 -15.16
N PRO A 108 4.28 10.45 -14.07
CA PRO A 108 5.08 11.60 -13.70
C PRO A 108 6.08 11.95 -14.80
N ARG A 109 6.18 13.24 -15.17
CA ARG A 109 7.10 13.73 -16.22
C ARG A 109 8.54 13.21 -16.06
N LEU A 110 9.01 12.97 -14.83
CA LEU A 110 10.35 12.42 -14.57
C LEU A 110 10.54 11.02 -15.18
N TYR A 111 9.51 10.19 -15.12
CA TYR A 111 9.52 8.78 -15.56
C TYR A 111 8.92 8.58 -16.94
N PHE A 112 8.33 9.61 -17.53
CA PHE A 112 7.81 9.58 -18.90
C PHE A 112 8.90 9.16 -19.89
N PHE A 113 8.61 8.16 -20.71
CA PHE A 113 9.47 7.70 -21.80
C PHE A 113 8.62 7.38 -23.02
N SER A 114 9.08 7.78 -24.20
CA SER A 114 8.38 7.54 -25.46
C SER A 114 9.36 7.25 -26.58
N TYR A 115 8.92 6.50 -27.59
CA TYR A 115 9.69 6.27 -28.79
C TYR A 115 8.77 5.98 -29.99
N GLY A 116 9.32 6.12 -31.19
CA GLY A 116 8.68 5.68 -32.42
C GLY A 116 9.26 4.35 -32.88
N ASP A 117 8.41 3.40 -33.27
CA ASP A 117 8.85 2.14 -33.86
C ASP A 117 9.21 2.27 -35.36
N SER A 118 9.58 1.15 -35.99
CA SER A 118 9.95 1.07 -37.40
C SER A 118 8.81 1.50 -38.34
N LYS A 119 7.55 1.38 -37.89
CA LYS A 119 6.33 1.77 -38.63
C LYS A 119 5.94 3.22 -38.35
N LYS A 120 6.77 3.98 -37.61
CA LYS A 120 6.51 5.35 -37.16
C LYS A 120 5.30 5.47 -36.22
N CYS A 121 4.84 4.37 -35.62
CA CYS A 121 3.87 4.42 -34.54
C CYS A 121 4.57 4.86 -33.25
N LEU A 122 3.94 5.79 -32.52
CA LEU A 122 4.51 6.41 -31.34
C LEU A 122 3.92 5.78 -30.08
N TRP A 123 4.78 5.40 -29.15
CA TRP A 123 4.40 4.69 -27.93
C TRP A 123 4.93 5.42 -26.69
N THR A 124 4.15 5.38 -25.62
CA THR A 124 4.48 6.03 -24.35
C THR A 124 4.40 5.06 -23.18
N PHE A 125 5.37 5.15 -22.28
CA PHE A 125 5.53 4.28 -21.12
C PHE A 125 6.02 5.05 -19.90
N ASP A 126 5.77 4.51 -18.71
CA ASP A 126 6.62 4.79 -17.56
C ASP A 126 7.92 3.99 -17.74
N ILE A 127 9.08 4.66 -17.67
CA ILE A 127 10.37 3.98 -17.91
C ILE A 127 10.65 2.88 -16.88
N ARG A 128 10.06 2.96 -15.69
CA ARG A 128 10.26 1.97 -14.62
C ARG A 128 9.53 0.67 -14.96
N SER A 129 8.28 0.75 -15.41
CA SER A 129 7.49 -0.42 -15.81
C SER A 129 8.04 -1.04 -17.09
N LEU A 130 8.41 -0.20 -18.07
CA LEU A 130 9.07 -0.69 -19.27
C LEU A 130 10.39 -1.40 -18.93
N SER A 131 11.20 -0.84 -18.04
CA SER A 131 12.44 -1.51 -17.59
C SER A 131 12.18 -2.84 -16.89
N HIS A 132 11.07 -2.96 -16.14
CA HIS A 132 10.68 -4.20 -15.47
C HIS A 132 10.31 -5.29 -16.48
N ILE A 133 9.38 -4.97 -17.40
CA ILE A 133 8.94 -5.91 -18.44
C ILE A 133 10.12 -6.39 -19.30
N LEU A 134 11.01 -5.46 -19.69
CA LEU A 134 12.19 -5.80 -20.48
C LEU A 134 13.22 -6.63 -19.70
N SER A 135 13.17 -6.63 -18.37
CA SER A 135 14.06 -7.46 -17.54
C SER A 135 13.54 -8.89 -17.35
N GLU A 136 12.22 -9.10 -17.46
CA GLU A 136 11.59 -10.41 -17.38
C GLU A 136 11.59 -11.14 -18.73
N GLY A 137 11.56 -10.39 -19.83
CA GLY A 137 11.58 -10.95 -21.19
C GLY A 137 12.95 -11.44 -21.65
N GLN A 138 12.98 -12.47 -22.50
CA GLN A 138 14.20 -12.95 -23.16
C GLN A 138 14.79 -11.93 -24.15
N HIS A 139 13.92 -11.14 -24.81
CA HIS A 139 14.30 -10.14 -25.78
C HIS A 139 13.59 -8.81 -25.53
N PRO A 140 14.29 -7.67 -25.69
CA PRO A 140 13.70 -6.37 -25.44
C PRO A 140 12.73 -5.99 -26.57
N THR A 141 11.45 -6.27 -26.36
CA THR A 141 10.37 -6.05 -27.31
C THR A 141 9.33 -5.07 -26.78
N ASN A 142 8.58 -4.43 -27.68
CA ASN A 142 7.48 -3.56 -27.31
C ASN A 142 6.38 -4.41 -26.65
N PRO A 143 5.89 -4.07 -25.45
CA PRO A 143 4.82 -4.84 -24.80
C PRO A 143 3.52 -4.95 -25.62
N TYR A 144 3.22 -3.97 -26.48
CA TYR A 144 2.01 -3.96 -27.30
C TYR A 144 2.16 -4.72 -28.63
N THR A 145 3.26 -4.49 -29.35
CA THR A 145 3.44 -5.04 -30.71
C THR A 145 4.34 -6.27 -30.77
N ARG A 146 5.08 -6.58 -29.69
CA ARG A 146 6.12 -7.62 -29.61
C ARG A 146 7.28 -7.45 -30.60
N GLU A 147 7.34 -6.31 -31.28
CA GLU A 147 8.45 -5.98 -32.16
C GLU A 147 9.69 -5.58 -31.34
N PRO A 148 10.91 -5.92 -31.80
CA PRO A 148 12.14 -5.58 -31.09
C PRO A 148 12.33 -4.05 -31.01
N LEU A 149 12.79 -3.56 -29.86
CA LEU A 149 13.09 -2.14 -29.72
C LEU A 149 14.31 -1.77 -30.59
N PRO A 150 14.26 -0.64 -31.33
CA PRO A 150 15.41 -0.18 -32.09
C PRO A 150 16.66 0.00 -31.19
N PRO A 151 17.88 -0.32 -31.65
CA PRO A 151 19.10 -0.21 -30.85
C PRO A 151 19.32 1.19 -30.25
N GLN A 152 18.98 2.24 -31.01
CA GLN A 152 19.06 3.62 -30.54
C GLN A 152 18.10 3.91 -29.39
N THR A 153 16.90 3.32 -29.41
CA THR A 153 15.90 3.43 -28.34
C THR A 153 16.38 2.72 -27.08
N LEU A 154 16.98 1.54 -27.23
CA LEU A 154 17.57 0.81 -26.11
C LEU A 154 18.71 1.58 -25.45
N GLN A 155 19.57 2.21 -26.24
CA GLN A 155 20.62 3.07 -25.70
C GLN A 155 20.04 4.26 -24.92
N LYS A 156 19.03 4.94 -25.47
CA LYS A 156 18.34 6.05 -24.77
C LYS A 156 17.70 5.59 -23.45
N LEU A 157 17.07 4.42 -23.44
CA LEU A 157 16.48 3.83 -22.25
C LEU A 157 17.55 3.58 -21.18
N ARG A 158 18.68 2.97 -21.56
CA ARG A 158 19.83 2.72 -20.66
C ARG A 158 20.41 4.03 -20.10
N ASP A 159 20.62 5.02 -20.96
CA ASP A 159 21.12 6.33 -20.56
C ASP A 159 20.18 7.00 -19.56
N ARG A 160 18.87 6.88 -19.78
CA ARG A 160 17.85 7.45 -18.89
C ARG A 160 17.80 6.73 -17.55
N LEU A 161 17.84 5.40 -17.53
CA LEU A 161 17.94 4.61 -16.30
C LEU A 161 19.22 4.93 -15.51
N SER A 162 20.36 5.07 -16.20
CA SER A 162 21.63 5.45 -15.56
C SER A 162 21.55 6.84 -14.93
N PHE A 163 20.88 7.80 -15.58
CA PHE A 163 20.60 9.12 -15.03
C PHE A 163 19.74 9.04 -13.77
N LEU A 164 18.66 8.26 -13.80
CA LEU A 164 17.76 8.08 -12.65
C LEU A 164 18.50 7.46 -11.47
N ARG A 165 19.28 6.39 -11.72
CA ARG A 165 20.08 5.69 -10.72
C ARG A 165 21.13 6.60 -10.09
N ARG A 166 21.92 7.33 -10.89
CA ARG A 166 22.93 8.29 -10.40
C ARG A 166 22.32 9.40 -9.52
N ARG A 167 21.09 9.80 -9.80
CA ARG A 167 20.35 10.81 -9.04
C ARG A 167 19.53 10.25 -7.87
N LYS A 168 19.66 8.94 -7.58
CA LYS A 168 18.96 8.23 -6.50
C LYS A 168 17.44 8.33 -6.59
N TYR A 169 16.90 8.38 -7.81
CA TYR A 169 15.46 8.23 -8.02
C TYR A 169 15.07 6.75 -7.99
N PRO A 170 13.84 6.43 -7.53
CA PRO A 170 13.28 5.08 -7.66
C PRO A 170 13.32 4.60 -9.12
N ILE A 171 13.93 3.43 -9.34
CA ILE A 171 14.01 2.77 -10.65
C ILE A 171 13.04 1.60 -10.78
N LEU A 172 12.55 1.09 -9.65
CA LEU A 172 11.52 0.05 -9.62
C LEU A 172 10.14 0.72 -9.73
N TYR A 173 9.27 0.11 -10.52
CA TYR A 173 7.86 0.45 -10.52
C TYR A 173 7.27 -0.15 -9.25
N LEU A 174 7.16 0.65 -8.18
CA LEU A 174 6.46 0.23 -6.98
C LEU A 174 4.98 0.18 -7.33
N GLN A 175 4.38 -1.01 -7.34
CA GLN A 175 2.91 -1.13 -7.29
C GLN A 175 2.45 -0.31 -6.09
N GLY A 176 1.69 0.71 -6.40
CA GLY A 176 1.40 1.81 -5.52
C GLY A 176 0.00 1.74 -4.94
N ASP A 177 -0.54 0.55 -4.69
CA ASP A 177 -1.53 0.43 -3.62
C ASP A 177 -0.79 -0.06 -2.39
N THR A 178 -0.03 0.84 -1.75
CA THR A 178 0.13 0.69 -0.30
C THR A 178 -1.28 0.84 0.25
N LEU A 179 -1.94 -0.29 0.49
CA LEU A 179 -3.21 -0.32 1.18
C LEU A 179 -3.08 0.59 2.38
N THR A 180 -4.03 1.52 2.54
CA THR A 180 -4.09 2.30 3.77
C THR A 180 -4.16 1.31 4.95
N PRO A 181 -3.70 1.70 6.16
CA PRO A 181 -3.82 0.82 7.33
C PRO A 181 -5.26 0.35 7.60
N GLU A 182 -6.25 1.08 7.10
CA GLU A 182 -7.66 0.70 7.11
C GLU A 182 -8.00 -0.34 6.04
N GLN A 183 -7.52 -0.19 4.81
CA GLN A 183 -7.67 -1.21 3.76
C GLN A 183 -6.93 -2.51 4.11
N GLU A 184 -5.70 -2.45 4.63
CA GLU A 184 -4.97 -3.65 5.11
C GLU A 184 -5.76 -4.37 6.20
N TRP A 185 -6.41 -3.59 7.07
CA TRP A 185 -7.24 -4.15 8.12
C TRP A 185 -8.51 -4.79 7.57
N ASN A 186 -9.22 -4.12 6.68
CA ASN A 186 -10.44 -4.65 6.06
C ASN A 186 -10.12 -5.91 5.26
N GLN A 187 -8.96 -5.97 4.58
CA GLN A 187 -8.49 -7.18 3.91
C GLN A 187 -8.26 -8.32 4.92
N ARG A 188 -7.64 -8.04 6.07
CA ARG A 188 -7.46 -9.07 7.12
C ARG A 188 -8.79 -9.58 7.68
N VAL A 189 -9.78 -8.71 7.86
CA VAL A 189 -11.12 -9.12 8.30
C VAL A 189 -11.75 -10.00 7.22
N LEU A 190 -11.71 -9.56 5.96
CA LEU A 190 -12.21 -10.32 4.81
C LEU A 190 -11.58 -11.71 4.73
N ASP A 191 -10.26 -11.81 4.83
CA ASP A 191 -9.54 -13.09 4.75
C ASP A 191 -9.97 -14.07 5.86
N VAL A 192 -10.33 -13.57 7.05
CA VAL A 192 -10.83 -14.40 8.16
C VAL A 192 -12.26 -14.88 7.90
N PHE A 193 -13.13 -14.01 7.38
CA PHE A 193 -14.51 -14.36 7.06
C PHE A 193 -14.61 -15.29 5.84
N MET A 194 -13.76 -15.12 4.82
CA MET A 194 -13.64 -16.07 3.72
C MET A 194 -13.24 -17.48 4.20
N LYS A 195 -12.42 -17.58 5.26
CA LYS A 195 -12.08 -18.88 5.87
C LYS A 195 -13.25 -19.49 6.63
N LEU A 196 -14.07 -18.68 7.30
CA LEU A 196 -15.32 -19.16 7.92
C LEU A 196 -16.26 -19.74 6.85
N GLU A 197 -16.43 -19.04 5.74
CA GLU A 197 -17.23 -19.52 4.61
C GLU A 197 -16.67 -20.81 4.00
N ALA A 198 -15.34 -20.90 3.83
CA ALA A 198 -14.69 -22.12 3.34
C ALA A 198 -14.86 -23.34 4.28
N LEU A 199 -15.19 -23.10 5.56
CA LEU A 199 -15.53 -24.13 6.54
C LEU A 199 -17.03 -24.47 6.57
N GLY A 200 -17.84 -23.78 5.76
CA GLY A 200 -19.26 -24.07 5.57
C GLY A 200 -20.22 -23.10 6.27
N TYR A 201 -19.72 -22.01 6.86
CA TYR A 201 -20.53 -21.02 7.55
C TYR A 201 -20.57 -19.71 6.76
N LEU A 202 -21.69 -19.44 6.09
CA LEU A 202 -21.99 -18.14 5.48
C LEU A 202 -21.78 -17.02 6.49
N SER A 203 -20.95 -16.03 6.19
CA SER A 203 -20.65 -14.97 7.14
C SER A 203 -20.35 -13.65 6.47
N ALA A 204 -20.98 -12.57 6.95
CA ALA A 204 -20.72 -11.24 6.42
C ALA A 204 -19.74 -10.47 7.31
N CYS A 205 -18.76 -9.79 6.69
CA CYS A 205 -17.83 -8.93 7.42
C CYS A 205 -18.56 -7.80 8.18
N SER A 206 -19.76 -7.40 7.72
CA SER A 206 -20.62 -6.41 8.39
C SER A 206 -20.92 -6.81 9.83
N TRP A 207 -21.11 -8.10 10.12
CA TRP A 207 -21.42 -8.60 11.47
C TRP A 207 -20.33 -8.27 12.49
N PHE A 208 -19.09 -8.17 12.03
CA PHE A 208 -17.96 -7.78 12.86
C PHE A 208 -17.70 -6.26 12.83
N HIS A 209 -17.86 -5.62 11.67
CA HIS A 209 -17.63 -4.18 11.52
C HIS A 209 -18.69 -3.32 12.21
N ALA A 210 -19.94 -3.79 12.27
CA ALA A 210 -21.05 -3.09 12.90
C ALA A 210 -21.00 -3.14 14.44
N LEU A 211 -20.14 -3.98 15.03
CA LEU A 211 -20.05 -4.09 16.48
C LEU A 211 -19.50 -2.81 17.11
N THR A 212 -20.25 -2.33 18.11
CA THR A 212 -19.76 -1.31 19.04
C THR A 212 -18.66 -1.87 19.94
N LEU A 213 -18.00 -1.00 20.70
CA LEU A 213 -17.09 -1.44 21.76
C LEU A 213 -17.76 -2.47 22.69
N GLU A 214 -18.97 -2.18 23.14
CA GLU A 214 -19.75 -3.10 23.99
C GLU A 214 -20.04 -4.43 23.30
N GLY A 215 -20.40 -4.41 22.01
CA GLY A 215 -20.58 -5.62 21.21
C GLY A 215 -19.32 -6.48 21.17
N HIS A 216 -18.15 -5.89 20.99
CA HIS A 216 -16.88 -6.62 21.05
C HIS A 216 -16.55 -7.17 22.44
N LEU A 217 -16.89 -6.45 23.52
CA LEU A 217 -16.72 -6.93 24.89
C LEU A 217 -17.63 -8.14 25.16
N ARG A 218 -18.90 -8.05 24.76
CA ARG A 218 -19.88 -9.15 24.87
C ARG A 218 -19.43 -10.37 24.07
N PHE A 219 -18.94 -10.17 22.86
CA PHE A 219 -18.40 -11.25 22.01
C PHE A 219 -17.26 -11.98 22.71
N TYR A 220 -16.28 -11.24 23.23
CA TYR A 220 -15.13 -11.84 23.91
C TYR A 220 -15.54 -12.64 25.15
N ARG A 221 -16.45 -12.08 25.97
CA ARG A 221 -17.00 -12.77 27.15
C ARG A 221 -17.74 -14.04 26.77
N MET A 222 -18.57 -13.98 25.73
CA MET A 222 -19.30 -15.15 25.23
C MET A 222 -18.33 -16.24 24.75
N MET A 223 -17.33 -15.89 23.94
CA MET A 223 -16.31 -16.85 23.50
C MET A 223 -15.54 -17.46 24.67
N PHE A 224 -15.21 -16.67 25.70
CA PHE A 224 -14.55 -17.18 26.90
C PHE A 224 -15.45 -18.15 27.66
N GLN A 225 -16.75 -17.85 27.76
CA GLN A 225 -17.71 -18.71 28.44
C GLN A 225 -17.95 -20.02 27.70
N LEU A 226 -18.11 -19.95 26.37
CA LEU A 226 -18.21 -21.12 25.49
C LEU A 226 -17.00 -22.04 25.65
N TRP A 227 -15.80 -21.48 25.58
CA TRP A 227 -14.56 -22.25 25.65
C TRP A 227 -14.33 -22.93 27.00
N ASN A 228 -14.65 -22.24 28.10
CA ASN A 228 -14.29 -22.73 29.43
C ASN A 228 -15.39 -23.55 30.12
N TRP A 229 -16.66 -23.23 29.90
CA TRP A 229 -17.77 -23.79 30.68
C TRP A 229 -18.89 -24.37 29.83
N ARG A 230 -19.44 -23.60 28.88
CA ARG A 230 -20.73 -23.97 28.24
C ARG A 230 -20.66 -25.23 27.39
N VAL A 231 -19.55 -25.49 26.72
CA VAL A 231 -19.44 -26.64 25.79
C VAL A 231 -18.88 -27.90 26.48
N GLY A 232 -18.41 -27.81 27.73
CA GLY A 232 -17.97 -28.99 28.49
C GLY A 232 -16.75 -29.73 27.92
N LEU A 233 -15.93 -29.06 27.09
CA LEU A 233 -14.80 -29.69 26.39
C LEU A 233 -13.73 -30.21 27.35
N SER A 234 -13.33 -31.47 27.15
CA SER A 234 -12.16 -32.06 27.79
C SER A 234 -10.86 -31.35 27.35
N HIS A 235 -9.78 -31.53 28.12
CA HIS A 235 -8.49 -30.95 27.78
C HIS A 235 -7.98 -31.42 26.40
N GLN A 236 -8.19 -32.70 26.06
CA GLN A 236 -7.79 -33.26 24.77
C GLN A 236 -8.55 -32.62 23.61
N GLU A 237 -9.86 -32.40 23.77
CA GLU A 237 -10.67 -31.75 22.73
C GLU A 237 -10.30 -30.28 22.55
N ARG A 238 -10.03 -29.55 23.65
CA ARG A 238 -9.53 -28.17 23.58
C ARG A 238 -8.21 -28.10 22.82
N GLU A 239 -7.31 -29.03 23.07
CA GLU A 239 -6.02 -29.08 22.37
C GLU A 239 -6.18 -29.50 20.90
N ALA A 240 -7.16 -30.34 20.57
CA ALA A 240 -7.46 -30.72 19.19
C ALA A 240 -8.06 -29.56 18.36
N ILE A 241 -8.89 -28.70 18.98
CA ILE A 241 -9.55 -27.58 18.30
C ILE A 241 -8.62 -26.36 18.22
N VAL A 242 -7.95 -26.04 19.33
CA VAL A 242 -6.98 -24.95 19.38
C VAL A 242 -5.69 -25.43 20.05
N PRO A 243 -4.77 -26.02 19.27
CA PRO A 243 -3.46 -26.40 19.77
C PRO A 243 -2.73 -25.26 20.47
N PHE A 244 -2.05 -25.59 21.57
CA PHE A 244 -1.23 -24.70 22.36
C PHE A 244 -1.96 -23.48 22.94
N HIS A 245 -3.28 -23.59 23.15
CA HIS A 245 -4.12 -22.50 23.65
C HIS A 245 -3.73 -21.98 25.04
N ALA A 246 -3.06 -22.81 25.86
CA ALA A 246 -2.63 -22.47 27.22
C ALA A 246 -1.17 -21.95 27.32
N LYS A 247 -0.33 -22.12 26.29
CA LYS A 247 1.08 -21.66 26.34
C LYS A 247 1.14 -20.13 26.32
N THR A 248 2.08 -19.55 27.06
CA THR A 248 2.22 -18.09 27.21
C THR A 248 2.32 -17.33 25.88
N THR A 249 3.05 -17.87 24.91
CA THR A 249 3.28 -17.24 23.59
C THR A 249 2.06 -17.34 22.67
N THR A 250 1.24 -18.38 22.83
CA THR A 250 0.11 -18.71 21.95
C THR A 250 -1.23 -18.65 22.66
N LYS A 251 -1.28 -18.02 23.84
CA LYS A 251 -2.43 -17.98 24.73
C LYS A 251 -3.66 -17.46 24.00
N LEU A 252 -4.73 -18.27 23.99
CA LEU A 252 -5.97 -17.98 23.26
C LEU A 252 -6.71 -16.78 23.89
N PHE A 253 -6.93 -16.82 25.20
CA PHE A 253 -7.54 -15.74 25.97
C PHE A 253 -6.48 -15.01 26.81
N ARG A 254 -6.11 -13.81 26.39
CA ARG A 254 -5.09 -12.99 27.08
C ARG A 254 -5.61 -12.30 28.33
N LEU A 255 -6.91 -11.97 28.38
CA LEU A 255 -7.56 -11.31 29.51
C LEU A 255 -8.62 -12.21 30.11
N HIS A 256 -8.74 -12.19 31.44
CA HIS A 256 -9.89 -12.77 32.12
C HIS A 256 -11.10 -11.82 32.02
N PRO A 257 -12.35 -12.31 31.87
CA PRO A 257 -13.55 -11.48 31.80
C PRO A 257 -13.68 -10.41 32.91
N ASP A 258 -13.25 -10.72 34.13
CA ASP A 258 -13.33 -9.80 35.27
C ASP A 258 -12.32 -8.64 35.18
N ALA A 259 -11.22 -8.83 34.46
CA ALA A 259 -10.23 -7.77 34.24
C ALA A 259 -10.66 -6.80 33.13
N ILE A 260 -11.70 -7.14 32.35
CA ILE A 260 -12.20 -6.31 31.24
C ILE A 260 -12.79 -5.00 31.74
N THR A 261 -13.50 -5.02 32.87
CA THR A 261 -14.12 -3.81 33.46
C THR A 261 -13.10 -2.81 33.98
N THR A 262 -11.90 -3.27 34.33
CA THR A 262 -10.83 -2.43 34.89
C THR A 262 -9.87 -1.92 33.82
N THR A 263 -9.91 -2.47 32.60
CA THR A 263 -8.98 -2.12 31.51
C THR A 263 -9.62 -1.15 30.52
N ASN A 264 -9.00 0.02 30.32
CA ASN A 264 -9.50 1.05 29.40
C ASN A 264 -8.90 0.89 28.00
N HIS A 265 -9.21 -0.22 27.32
CA HIS A 265 -8.74 -0.51 25.96
C HIS A 265 -9.64 0.10 24.88
N THR A 266 -9.03 0.56 23.78
CA THR A 266 -9.77 1.16 22.66
C THR A 266 -10.54 0.11 21.85
N GLN A 267 -11.59 0.52 21.11
CA GLN A 267 -12.32 -0.37 20.21
C GLN A 267 -11.40 -1.07 19.20
N ARG A 268 -10.41 -0.36 18.67
CA ARG A 268 -9.42 -0.92 17.74
C ARG A 268 -8.57 -2.03 18.35
N TRP A 269 -8.29 -1.95 19.66
CA TRP A 269 -7.60 -3.00 20.38
C TRP A 269 -8.48 -4.25 20.47
N TRP A 270 -9.75 -4.09 20.83
CA TRP A 270 -10.72 -5.19 20.90
C TRP A 270 -11.00 -5.85 19.55
N GLN A 271 -11.08 -5.05 18.49
CA GLN A 271 -11.15 -5.54 17.11
C GLN A 271 -9.97 -6.48 16.80
N LYS A 272 -8.73 -6.07 17.10
CA LYS A 272 -7.54 -6.91 16.87
C LYS A 272 -7.55 -8.18 17.73
N THR A 273 -7.92 -8.05 19.00
CA THR A 273 -8.01 -9.17 19.94
C THR A 273 -9.02 -10.20 19.48
N ASN A 274 -10.24 -9.76 19.14
CA ASN A 274 -11.33 -10.64 18.71
C ASN A 274 -11.07 -11.26 17.33
N LEU A 275 -10.49 -10.50 16.39
CA LEU A 275 -10.13 -11.07 15.09
C LEU A 275 -9.04 -12.15 15.23
N SER A 276 -8.03 -11.93 16.08
CA SER A 276 -7.01 -12.94 16.40
C SER A 276 -7.60 -14.16 17.10
N LEU A 277 -8.62 -13.96 17.95
CA LEU A 277 -9.33 -15.04 18.62
C LEU A 277 -10.06 -15.91 17.59
N ILE A 278 -10.86 -15.30 16.72
CA ILE A 278 -11.58 -15.97 15.62
C ILE A 278 -10.60 -16.76 14.75
N GLN A 279 -9.52 -16.12 14.31
CA GLN A 279 -8.49 -16.78 13.51
C GLN A 279 -7.90 -18.00 14.24
N GLY A 280 -7.66 -17.89 15.54
CA GLY A 280 -7.16 -18.98 16.37
C GLY A 280 -8.08 -20.21 16.37
N PHE A 281 -9.40 -19.99 16.44
CA PHE A 281 -10.40 -21.07 16.40
C PHE A 281 -10.49 -21.77 15.05
N ILE A 282 -10.33 -21.03 13.94
CA ILE A 282 -10.58 -21.58 12.60
C ILE A 282 -9.33 -22.13 11.91
N THR A 283 -8.12 -21.75 12.33
CA THR A 283 -6.89 -22.14 11.61
C THR A 283 -5.91 -23.01 12.38
N ARG A 284 -6.03 -23.16 13.70
CA ARG A 284 -4.97 -23.81 14.50
C ARG A 284 -5.05 -25.32 14.52
N ALA A 285 -6.24 -25.90 14.45
CA ALA A 285 -6.39 -27.35 14.38
C ALA A 285 -5.78 -27.91 13.08
N GLU A 286 -5.17 -29.09 13.15
CA GLU A 286 -4.63 -29.81 11.99
C GLU A 286 -5.76 -30.43 11.16
N GLU A 287 -6.77 -30.97 11.84
CA GLU A 287 -7.93 -31.63 11.23
C GLU A 287 -9.00 -30.62 10.80
N LYS A 288 -9.48 -30.75 9.56
CA LYS A 288 -10.54 -29.90 9.01
C LYS A 288 -11.85 -29.99 9.80
N GLU A 289 -12.20 -31.16 10.33
CA GLU A 289 -13.41 -31.31 11.16
C GLU A 289 -13.31 -30.54 12.48
N LYS A 290 -12.13 -30.48 13.09
CA LYS A 290 -11.89 -29.67 14.29
C LYS A 290 -11.89 -28.17 13.97
N GLN A 291 -11.40 -27.77 12.79
CA GLN A 291 -11.55 -26.38 12.31
C GLN A 291 -13.01 -25.98 12.12
N LYS A 292 -13.84 -26.87 11.54
CA LYS A 292 -15.30 -26.64 11.41
C LYS A 292 -15.98 -26.50 12.78
N LEU A 293 -15.57 -27.29 13.77
CA LEU A 293 -16.06 -27.18 15.14
C LEU A 293 -15.63 -25.86 15.80
N GLY A 294 -14.39 -25.42 15.57
CA GLY A 294 -13.92 -24.10 16.01
C GLY A 294 -14.71 -22.96 15.35
N ALA A 295 -15.01 -23.07 14.06
CA ALA A 295 -15.86 -22.13 13.33
C ALA A 295 -17.28 -22.10 13.90
N LEU A 296 -17.87 -23.24 14.26
CA LEU A 296 -19.17 -23.30 14.93
C LEU A 296 -19.20 -22.45 16.21
N TYR A 297 -18.18 -22.56 17.05
CA TYR A 297 -18.11 -21.78 18.29
C TYR A 297 -17.95 -20.28 18.02
N VAL A 298 -17.22 -19.91 16.98
CA VAL A 298 -17.17 -18.51 16.52
C VAL A 298 -18.55 -18.02 16.10
N MET A 299 -19.30 -18.83 15.35
CA MET A 299 -20.66 -18.50 14.93
C MET A 299 -21.61 -18.34 16.11
N MET A 300 -21.53 -19.22 17.11
CA MET A 300 -22.25 -19.06 18.39
C MET A 300 -21.94 -17.72 19.06
N GLY A 301 -20.67 -17.31 19.07
CA GLY A 301 -20.26 -16.01 19.58
C GLY A 301 -20.83 -14.83 18.78
N LEU A 302 -20.79 -14.91 17.44
CA LEU A 302 -21.25 -13.83 16.55
C LEU A 302 -22.77 -13.66 16.59
N VAL A 303 -23.52 -14.76 16.58
CA VAL A 303 -24.99 -14.79 16.71
C VAL A 303 -25.44 -14.12 18.01
N HIS A 304 -24.69 -14.25 19.10
CA HIS A 304 -25.03 -13.61 20.37
C HIS A 304 -24.93 -12.06 20.34
N VAL A 305 -24.15 -11.49 19.41
CA VAL A 305 -23.83 -10.05 19.40
C VAL A 305 -24.29 -9.31 18.14
N SER A 306 -24.67 -10.02 17.09
CA SER A 306 -25.12 -9.46 15.81
C SER A 306 -26.51 -9.99 15.48
N GLU A 307 -27.46 -9.07 15.33
CA GLU A 307 -28.85 -9.38 14.97
C GLU A 307 -28.93 -10.03 13.58
N GLU A 308 -28.23 -9.46 12.59
CA GLU A 308 -28.13 -10.05 11.24
C GLU A 308 -27.59 -11.50 11.27
N ALA A 309 -26.60 -11.78 12.13
CA ALA A 309 -26.08 -13.13 12.29
C ALA A 309 -27.11 -14.06 12.94
N ALA A 310 -27.88 -13.56 13.92
CA ALA A 310 -28.94 -14.32 14.60
C ALA A 310 -30.10 -14.68 13.66
N GLU A 311 -30.49 -13.75 12.78
CA GLU A 311 -31.48 -14.00 11.72
C GLU A 311 -30.99 -15.05 10.71
N THR A 312 -29.69 -15.02 10.38
CA THR A 312 -29.08 -15.98 9.44
C THR A 312 -28.97 -17.39 10.05
N TYR A 313 -28.79 -17.50 11.37
CA TYR A 313 -28.64 -18.77 12.07
C TYR A 313 -29.61 -18.93 13.26
N PRO A 314 -30.93 -19.07 13.03
CA PRO A 314 -31.91 -19.17 14.12
C PRO A 314 -31.68 -20.39 15.03
N TRP A 315 -31.27 -21.52 14.46
CA TRP A 315 -30.98 -22.75 15.21
C TRP A 315 -29.83 -22.60 16.22
N ILE A 316 -28.88 -21.68 15.96
CA ILE A 316 -27.81 -21.36 16.92
C ILE A 316 -28.38 -20.57 18.10
N VAL A 317 -29.31 -19.65 17.84
CA VAL A 317 -29.99 -18.86 18.88
C VAL A 317 -30.73 -19.79 19.83
N GLU A 318 -31.50 -20.74 19.29
CA GLU A 318 -32.23 -21.75 20.08
C GLU A 318 -31.30 -22.59 20.95
N THR A 319 -30.09 -22.90 20.47
CA THR A 319 -29.08 -23.66 21.23
C THR A 319 -28.44 -22.83 22.35
N LEU A 320 -28.46 -21.50 22.24
CA LEU A 320 -27.85 -20.59 23.21
C LEU A 320 -28.84 -20.06 24.26
N ALA A 321 -30.14 -20.12 23.98
CA ALA A 321 -31.25 -19.73 24.85
C ALA A 321 -31.30 -20.59 26.13
#